data_AF-A0AAU7QE98-F1
#
_entry.id   AF-A0AAU7QE98-F1
#
_cell.length_a   1.000
_cell.length_b   1.000
_cell.length_c   1.000
_cell.angle_alpha   90.00
_cell.angle_beta   90.00
_cell.angle_gamma   90.00
#
_symmetry.space_group_name_H-M   'P 1'
#
loop_
_entity.id
_entity.type
_entity.pdbx_description
1 polymer ?
#
loop_
_entity_poly.entity_id
_entity_poly.type
_entity_poly.pdbx_seq_one_letter_code
_entity_poly.pdbx_strand_id
1 'polypeptide(L)'
;MIRGDTDKPQQINVKRSTLDNGATVLDALGGDNFIGLGRSSLSNVSLSTYFMNINEKITAWIPAIIRQWDFPRQISKYKIDVASKTIKFNGVSFKTPLILKVEKNRVEPMFDVYLSVPLNQQLAKLDANEKFVWVDDCTKMANVWDDQLNQVNNTCVATGTLNTHPKIVKIDGDVYHGKVKFNQPQQGDDPDSIYQNTVNKLAEEAADAMPQ
;
A
#
# COMPACT_ATOMS: atom_id res chain seq x y z
N MET A 1 -31.18 -2.30 -11.39
CA MET A 1 -32.56 -2.55 -10.93
C MET A 1 -32.48 -3.02 -9.49
N ILE A 2 -33.16 -2.36 -8.55
CA ILE A 2 -33.33 -2.88 -7.18
C ILE A 2 -34.70 -3.55 -7.16
N ARG A 3 -34.79 -4.79 -6.66
CA ARG A 3 -36.06 -5.52 -6.56
C ARG A 3 -36.46 -5.57 -5.09
N GLY A 4 -37.58 -4.90 -4.78
CA GLY A 4 -38.21 -4.92 -3.47
C GLY A 4 -39.31 -5.99 -3.38
N ASP A 5 -40.07 -5.94 -2.29
CA ASP A 5 -41.22 -6.78 -1.98
C ASP A 5 -42.51 -6.34 -2.71
N THR A 6 -42.59 -5.09 -3.15
CA THR A 6 -43.75 -4.58 -3.89
C THR A 6 -43.63 -4.76 -5.41
N ASP A 7 -44.72 -5.16 -6.06
CA ASP A 7 -44.81 -5.33 -7.52
C ASP A 7 -44.94 -4.03 -8.32
N LYS A 8 -44.82 -2.86 -7.68
CA LYS A 8 -44.93 -1.56 -8.36
C LYS A 8 -43.53 -1.04 -8.73
N PRO A 9 -43.13 -1.08 -10.01
CA PRO A 9 -41.86 -0.52 -10.43
C PRO A 9 -41.91 1.01 -10.30
N GLN A 10 -40.94 1.58 -9.59
CA GLN A 10 -40.71 3.02 -9.54
C GLN A 10 -39.42 3.37 -10.28
N GLN A 11 -39.52 4.35 -11.18
CA GLN A 11 -38.36 4.92 -11.85
C GLN A 11 -37.97 6.22 -11.13
N ILE A 12 -36.74 6.29 -10.64
CA ILE A 12 -36.16 7.47 -10.00
C ILE A 12 -35.07 8.02 -10.93
N ASN A 13 -35.39 9.10 -11.64
CA ASN A 13 -34.49 9.73 -12.61
C ASN A 13 -33.65 10.83 -11.95
N VAL A 14 -32.72 10.42 -11.08
CA VAL A 14 -31.78 11.33 -10.41
C VAL A 14 -30.34 11.00 -10.77
N LYS A 15 -29.48 12.02 -10.81
CA LYS A 15 -28.05 11.84 -10.97
C LYS A 15 -27.50 11.11 -9.74
N ARG A 16 -26.69 10.08 -9.96
CA ARG A 16 -26.15 9.20 -8.91
C ARG A 16 -24.79 8.63 -9.30
N SER A 17 -24.12 8.03 -8.33
CA SER A 17 -22.85 7.34 -8.50
C SER A 17 -22.88 5.96 -7.85
N THR A 18 -21.87 5.12 -8.11
CA THR A 18 -21.74 3.81 -7.47
C THR A 18 -21.54 3.91 -5.95
N LEU A 19 -21.08 5.06 -5.44
CA LEU A 19 -20.94 5.34 -4.01
C LEU A 19 -22.29 5.31 -3.28
N ASP A 20 -23.39 5.60 -3.99
CA ASP A 20 -24.74 5.70 -3.43
C ASP A 20 -25.40 4.32 -3.24
N ASN A 21 -24.86 3.27 -3.85
CA ASN A 21 -25.47 1.94 -3.83
C ASN A 21 -25.60 1.38 -2.41
N GLY A 22 -24.55 1.49 -1.60
CA GLY A 22 -24.56 1.01 -0.21
C GLY A 22 -25.61 1.71 0.63
N ALA A 23 -25.64 3.05 0.60
CA ALA A 23 -26.63 3.85 1.31
C ALA A 23 -28.07 3.53 0.85
N THR A 24 -28.26 3.31 -0.45
CA THR A 24 -29.58 3.02 -1.03
C THR A 24 -30.11 1.65 -0.58
N VAL A 25 -29.24 0.63 -0.53
CA VAL A 25 -29.63 -0.71 -0.06
C VAL A 25 -29.90 -0.70 1.45
N LEU A 26 -29.07 -0.01 2.24
CA LEU A 26 -29.28 0.10 3.69
C LEU A 26 -30.60 0.80 4.02
N ASP A 27 -30.90 1.93 3.36
CA ASP A 27 -32.17 2.66 3.52
C ASP A 27 -33.38 1.79 3.16
N ALA A 28 -33.28 1.02 2.05
CA ALA A 28 -34.34 0.09 1.65
C ALA A 28 -34.60 -1.02 2.69
N LEU A 29 -33.58 -1.41 3.47
CA LEU A 29 -33.69 -2.38 4.56
C LEU A 29 -34.13 -1.76 5.89
N GLY A 30 -34.46 -0.46 5.91
CA GLY A 30 -34.83 0.29 7.12
C GLY A 30 -33.63 0.76 7.96
N GLY A 31 -32.42 0.74 7.39
CA GLY A 31 -31.19 1.23 8.00
C GLY A 31 -30.91 2.72 7.73
N ASP A 32 -29.68 3.15 7.99
CA ASP A 32 -29.22 4.51 7.72
C ASP A 32 -29.17 4.79 6.20
N ASN A 33 -29.40 6.05 5.82
CA ASN A 33 -29.38 6.55 4.46
C ASN A 33 -28.10 7.34 4.10
N PHE A 34 -27.12 7.36 5.01
CA PHE A 34 -25.75 7.84 4.82
C PHE A 34 -24.72 6.73 5.09
N ILE A 35 -23.80 6.48 4.16
CA ILE A 35 -22.61 5.68 4.45
C ILE A 35 -21.41 6.18 3.64
N GLY A 36 -20.37 6.61 4.35
CA GLY A 36 -19.22 7.29 3.75
C GLY A 36 -19.66 8.47 2.87
N LEU A 37 -19.32 8.42 1.58
CA LEU A 37 -19.70 9.43 0.60
C LEU A 37 -21.06 9.17 -0.08
N GLY A 38 -21.68 8.02 0.17
CA GLY A 38 -22.96 7.63 -0.44
C GLY A 38 -24.16 8.34 0.18
N ARG A 39 -25.16 8.64 -0.64
CA ARG A 39 -26.49 9.10 -0.24
C ARG A 39 -27.54 8.18 -0.84
N SER A 40 -28.51 7.74 -0.06
CA SER A 40 -29.58 6.89 -0.59
C SER A 40 -30.31 7.58 -1.73
N SER A 41 -30.45 6.89 -2.86
CA SER A 41 -31.24 7.38 -4.00
C SER A 41 -32.75 7.36 -3.74
N LEU A 42 -33.20 6.73 -2.65
CA LEU A 42 -34.62 6.67 -2.27
C LEU A 42 -35.04 7.91 -1.46
N SER A 43 -34.15 8.40 -0.61
CA SER A 43 -34.49 9.43 0.39
C SER A 43 -33.65 10.71 0.30
N ASN A 44 -32.55 10.71 -0.46
CA ASN A 44 -31.58 11.81 -0.48
C ASN A 44 -31.03 12.15 -1.87
N VAL A 45 -30.38 13.30 -1.97
CA VAL A 45 -29.70 13.76 -3.19
C VAL A 45 -28.24 13.33 -3.19
N SER A 46 -27.80 12.65 -4.26
CA SER A 46 -26.40 12.22 -4.44
C SER A 46 -25.42 13.40 -4.43
N LEU A 47 -24.21 13.16 -3.88
CA LEU A 47 -23.10 14.11 -3.97
C LEU A 47 -22.70 14.41 -5.44
N SER A 48 -22.95 13.48 -6.35
CA SER A 48 -22.70 13.66 -7.79
C SER A 48 -23.56 14.75 -8.44
N THR A 49 -24.65 15.15 -7.79
CA THR A 49 -25.49 16.29 -8.19
C THR A 49 -24.81 17.62 -7.89
N TYR A 50 -24.11 17.72 -6.75
CA TYR A 50 -23.41 18.93 -6.32
C TYR A 50 -22.03 19.08 -6.94
N PHE A 51 -21.32 17.96 -7.16
CA PHE A 51 -19.99 17.95 -7.75
C PHE A 51 -20.00 17.31 -9.13
N MET A 52 -19.85 18.14 -10.18
CA MET A 52 -19.73 17.64 -11.55
C MET A 52 -18.49 16.75 -11.74
N ASN A 53 -17.43 17.00 -10.96
CA ASN A 53 -16.15 16.30 -10.97
C ASN A 53 -15.88 15.54 -9.65
N ILE A 54 -16.83 14.71 -9.20
CA ILE A 54 -16.74 14.03 -7.90
C ILE A 54 -15.44 13.19 -7.73
N ASN A 55 -14.93 12.58 -8.80
CA ASN A 55 -13.67 11.83 -8.75
C ASN A 55 -12.47 12.72 -8.41
N GLU A 56 -12.38 13.90 -9.02
CA GLU A 56 -11.31 14.87 -8.71
C GLU A 56 -11.44 15.39 -7.28
N LYS A 57 -12.68 15.60 -6.79
CA LYS A 57 -12.91 16.01 -5.40
C LYS A 57 -12.47 14.95 -4.40
N ILE A 58 -12.74 13.67 -4.66
CA ILE A 58 -12.29 12.56 -3.83
C ILE A 58 -10.76 12.53 -3.78
N THR A 59 -10.09 12.60 -4.94
CA THR A 59 -8.62 12.63 -5.01
C THR A 59 -8.05 13.83 -4.26
N ALA A 60 -8.68 15.00 -4.36
CA ALA A 60 -8.26 16.20 -3.64
C ALA A 60 -8.41 16.09 -2.10
N TRP A 61 -9.29 15.22 -1.60
CA TRP A 61 -9.45 14.98 -0.16
C TRP A 61 -8.44 13.98 0.42
N ILE A 62 -7.81 13.14 -0.40
CA ILE A 62 -6.84 12.13 0.05
C ILE A 62 -5.77 12.73 0.98
N PRO A 63 -5.11 13.86 0.64
CA PRO A 63 -4.08 14.43 1.51
C PRO A 63 -4.62 14.87 2.89
N ALA A 64 -5.86 15.35 2.97
CA ALA A 64 -6.47 15.78 4.23
C ALA A 64 -6.82 14.58 5.12
N ILE A 65 -7.31 13.49 4.53
CA ILE A 65 -7.58 12.22 5.24
C ILE A 65 -6.27 11.63 5.77
N ILE A 66 -5.22 11.59 4.94
CA ILE A 66 -3.90 11.11 5.34
C ILE A 66 -3.33 11.94 6.49
N ARG A 67 -3.53 13.27 6.51
CA ARG A 67 -3.08 14.12 7.63
C ARG A 67 -3.80 13.82 8.95
N GLN A 68 -5.05 13.38 8.87
CA GLN A 68 -5.82 13.00 10.06
C GLN A 68 -5.36 11.65 10.62
N TRP A 69 -4.80 10.78 9.78
CA TRP A 69 -4.10 9.58 10.23
C TRP A 69 -2.72 10.00 10.73
N ASP A 70 -2.48 9.91 12.04
CA ASP A 70 -1.22 10.32 12.69
C ASP A 70 -0.09 9.33 12.34
N PHE A 71 0.34 9.34 11.09
CA PHE A 71 1.44 8.49 10.62
C PHE A 71 2.75 8.92 11.27
N PRO A 72 3.58 7.95 11.69
CA PRO A 72 4.89 8.26 12.23
C PRO A 72 5.71 9.06 11.22
N ARG A 73 6.35 10.12 11.72
CA ARG A 73 7.22 10.97 10.90
C ARG A 73 8.61 10.36 10.65
N GLN A 74 8.98 9.36 11.45
CA GLN A 74 10.30 8.75 11.42
C GLN A 74 10.20 7.28 11.83
N ILE A 75 11.20 6.49 11.46
CA ILE A 75 11.38 5.11 11.93
C ILE A 75 12.85 4.93 12.29
N SER A 76 13.11 4.50 13.53
CA SER A 76 14.48 4.28 14.03
C SER A 76 14.66 2.86 14.56
N LYS A 77 13.69 2.39 15.35
CA LYS A 77 13.58 1.02 15.84
C LYS A 77 12.23 0.45 15.42
N TYR A 78 12.22 -0.83 15.10
CA TYR A 78 10.99 -1.53 14.77
C TYR A 78 11.03 -2.96 15.32
N LYS A 79 9.84 -3.52 15.50
CA LYS A 79 9.63 -4.92 15.85
C LYS A 79 8.84 -5.57 14.73
N ILE A 80 9.31 -6.70 14.21
CA ILE A 80 8.55 -7.56 13.30
C ILE A 80 8.10 -8.77 14.09
N ASP A 81 6.84 -9.14 13.93
CA ASP A 81 6.22 -10.33 14.49
C ASP A 81 5.75 -11.20 13.32
N VAL A 82 6.44 -12.32 13.12
CA VAL A 82 6.31 -13.19 11.94
C VAL A 82 4.96 -13.89 11.94
N ALA A 83 4.54 -14.40 13.11
CA ALA A 83 3.27 -15.12 13.26
C ALA A 83 2.06 -14.23 12.97
N SER A 84 2.04 -13.01 13.51
CA SER A 84 0.93 -12.06 13.27
C SER A 84 1.03 -11.30 11.95
N LYS A 85 2.15 -11.47 11.22
CA LYS A 85 2.52 -10.74 10.00
C LYS A 85 2.41 -9.23 10.21
N THR A 86 3.10 -8.73 11.23
CA THR A 86 3.08 -7.29 11.55
C THR A 86 4.46 -6.69 11.75
N ILE A 87 4.60 -5.43 11.35
CA ILE A 87 5.69 -4.55 11.78
C ILE A 87 5.12 -3.46 12.70
N LYS A 88 5.82 -3.18 13.80
CA LYS A 88 5.48 -2.15 14.78
C LYS A 88 6.64 -1.19 14.97
N PHE A 89 6.35 0.10 14.91
CA PHE A 89 7.31 1.16 15.19
C PHE A 89 6.54 2.41 15.62
N ASN A 90 7.14 3.22 16.50
CA ASN A 90 6.55 4.48 16.97
C ASN A 90 5.06 4.41 17.37
N GLY A 91 4.65 3.32 18.03
CA GLY A 91 3.27 3.14 18.52
C GLY A 91 2.24 2.68 17.48
N VAL A 92 2.60 2.59 16.20
CA VAL A 92 1.71 2.07 15.15
C VAL A 92 2.07 0.65 14.76
N SER A 93 1.10 -0.04 14.13
CA SER A 93 1.23 -1.42 13.67
C SER A 93 0.72 -1.53 12.24
N PHE A 94 1.53 -2.08 11.34
CA PHE A 94 1.15 -2.35 9.96
C PHE A 94 1.24 -3.84 9.64
N LYS A 95 0.45 -4.30 8.67
CA LYS A 95 0.51 -5.67 8.16
C LYS A 95 1.66 -5.81 7.17
N THR A 96 2.35 -6.95 7.22
CA THR A 96 3.37 -7.37 6.25
C THR A 96 2.73 -8.36 5.25
N PRO A 97 3.20 -8.43 3.98
CA PRO A 97 4.35 -7.72 3.43
C PRO A 97 4.05 -6.24 3.15
N LEU A 98 5.08 -5.39 3.21
CA LEU A 98 4.98 -3.97 2.92
C LEU A 98 6.34 -3.34 2.63
N ILE A 99 6.33 -2.17 1.98
CA ILE A 99 7.47 -1.27 1.88
C ILE A 99 7.17 -0.02 2.70
N LEU A 100 8.13 0.42 3.50
CA LEU A 100 8.10 1.72 4.15
C LEU A 100 9.07 2.64 3.41
N LYS A 101 8.54 3.61 2.67
CA LYS A 101 9.32 4.72 2.12
C LYS A 101 9.63 5.70 3.24
N VAL A 102 10.91 5.99 3.47
CA VAL A 102 11.40 6.79 4.59
C VAL A 102 11.93 8.13 4.10
N GLU A 103 11.17 9.18 4.34
CA GLU A 103 11.54 10.56 4.03
C GLU A 103 12.01 11.28 5.31
N LYS A 104 12.49 12.53 5.17
CA LYS A 104 13.02 13.31 6.30
C LYS A 104 12.04 13.45 7.47
N ASN A 105 10.75 13.61 7.17
CA ASN A 105 9.69 13.92 8.16
C ASN A 105 8.43 13.07 7.96
N ARG A 106 8.53 11.98 7.21
CA ARG A 106 7.39 11.14 6.86
C ARG A 106 7.86 9.70 6.64
N VAL A 107 7.07 8.75 7.10
CA VAL A 107 7.19 7.35 6.71
C VAL A 107 5.90 6.99 5.97
N GLU A 108 6.02 6.63 4.71
CA GLU A 108 4.89 6.26 3.86
C GLU A 108 4.86 4.73 3.68
N PRO A 109 3.81 4.05 4.18
CA PRO A 109 3.64 2.64 3.95
C PRO A 109 3.00 2.37 2.57
N MET A 110 3.59 1.43 1.84
CA MET A 110 3.16 0.93 0.55
C MET A 110 2.80 -0.55 0.72
N PHE A 111 1.63 -0.96 0.23
CA PHE A 111 1.05 -2.28 0.49
C PHE A 111 0.72 -3.01 -0.80
N ASP A 112 0.74 -4.34 -0.75
CA ASP A 112 0.12 -5.21 -1.75
C ASP A 112 -1.33 -5.51 -1.34
N VAL A 113 -2.28 -4.73 -1.83
CA VAL A 113 -3.72 -4.94 -1.64
C VAL A 113 -4.40 -5.31 -2.96
N TYR A 114 -5.62 -5.86 -2.89
CA TYR A 114 -6.37 -6.26 -4.08
C TYR A 114 -6.45 -5.11 -5.12
N LEU A 115 -6.07 -5.41 -6.37
CA LEU A 115 -5.94 -4.47 -7.51
C LEU A 115 -4.84 -3.40 -7.38
N SER A 116 -3.99 -3.48 -6.36
CA SER A 116 -2.77 -2.66 -6.30
C SER A 116 -1.66 -3.27 -7.15
N VAL A 117 -0.72 -2.41 -7.51
CA VAL A 117 0.52 -2.79 -8.17
C VAL A 117 1.36 -3.63 -7.19
N PRO A 118 1.98 -4.76 -7.58
CA PRO A 118 2.82 -5.55 -6.67
C PRO A 118 3.95 -4.74 -5.99
N LEU A 119 4.42 -5.15 -4.81
CA LEU A 119 5.41 -4.39 -4.03
C LEU A 119 6.73 -4.16 -4.76
N ASN A 120 7.23 -5.13 -5.52
CA ASN A 120 8.46 -4.98 -6.31
C ASN A 120 8.32 -3.87 -7.38
N GLN A 121 7.21 -3.81 -8.10
CA GLN A 121 6.91 -2.73 -9.05
C GLN A 121 6.67 -1.38 -8.36
N GLN A 122 6.08 -1.38 -7.16
CA GLN A 122 5.97 -0.18 -6.35
C GLN A 122 7.36 0.33 -5.93
N LEU A 123 8.26 -0.59 -5.52
CA LEU A 123 9.63 -0.28 -5.17
C LEU A 123 10.42 0.29 -6.36
N ALA A 124 10.26 -0.30 -7.55
CA ALA A 124 10.92 0.12 -8.78
C ALA A 124 10.60 1.58 -9.20
N LYS A 125 9.55 2.18 -8.63
CA LYS A 125 9.16 3.58 -8.90
C LYS A 125 9.80 4.59 -7.95
N LEU A 126 10.53 4.14 -6.93
CA LEU A 126 11.25 5.06 -6.05
C LEU A 126 12.44 5.67 -6.78
N ASP A 127 12.80 6.89 -6.41
CA ASP A 127 14.02 7.52 -6.92
C ASP A 127 15.26 6.85 -6.32
N ALA A 128 16.40 6.96 -7.03
CA ALA A 128 17.68 6.36 -6.67
C ALA A 128 18.07 6.49 -5.19
N ASN A 129 17.88 7.67 -4.60
CA ASN A 129 18.28 8.01 -3.23
C ASN A 129 17.16 7.83 -2.20
N GLU A 130 15.96 7.44 -2.62
CA GLU A 130 14.85 7.24 -1.71
C GLU A 130 15.10 6.01 -0.83
N LYS A 131 14.88 6.22 0.46
CA LYS A 131 15.18 5.24 1.49
C LYS A 131 13.98 4.35 1.69
N PHE A 132 14.22 3.06 1.85
CA PHE A 132 13.15 2.09 2.10
C PHE A 132 13.49 1.07 3.17
N VAL A 133 12.46 0.56 3.83
CA VAL A 133 12.47 -0.68 4.60
C VAL A 133 11.43 -1.61 3.98
N TRP A 134 11.86 -2.72 3.37
CA TRP A 134 10.96 -3.70 2.76
C TRP A 134 10.93 -4.95 3.64
N VAL A 135 9.74 -5.39 4.04
CA VAL A 135 9.53 -6.63 4.79
C VAL A 135 8.67 -7.56 3.95
N ASP A 136 9.22 -8.72 3.59
CA ASP A 136 8.60 -9.68 2.69
C ASP A 136 9.26 -11.06 2.81
N ASP A 137 8.82 -12.02 2.02
CA ASP A 137 9.49 -13.30 1.86
C ASP A 137 10.91 -13.10 1.27
N CYS A 138 11.90 -13.78 1.82
CA CYS A 138 13.30 -13.63 1.39
C CYS A 138 13.50 -13.91 -0.10
N THR A 139 12.71 -14.82 -0.68
CA THR A 139 12.76 -15.16 -2.10
C THR A 139 12.44 -13.97 -3.02
N LYS A 140 11.59 -13.02 -2.59
CA LYS A 140 11.30 -11.79 -3.34
C LYS A 140 12.49 -10.83 -3.41
N MET A 141 13.36 -10.86 -2.40
CA MET A 141 14.57 -10.04 -2.37
C MET A 141 15.73 -10.74 -3.08
N ALA A 142 15.68 -12.07 -3.17
CA ALA A 142 16.75 -12.90 -3.71
C ALA A 142 17.05 -12.59 -5.17
N ASN A 143 16.01 -12.59 -6.01
CA ASN A 143 16.11 -12.31 -7.44
C ASN A 143 16.66 -10.91 -7.74
N VAL A 144 16.54 -9.99 -6.78
CA VAL A 144 17.02 -8.61 -6.93
C VAL A 144 18.48 -8.49 -6.52
N TRP A 145 18.81 -8.90 -5.28
CA TRP A 145 20.10 -8.57 -4.66
C TRP A 145 20.94 -9.74 -4.18
N ASP A 146 20.37 -10.92 -3.92
CA ASP A 146 21.11 -12.02 -3.30
C ASP A 146 20.51 -13.41 -3.64
N ASP A 147 21.07 -14.05 -4.67
CA ASP A 147 20.62 -15.37 -5.13
C ASP A 147 20.71 -16.47 -4.06
N GLN A 148 21.50 -16.27 -3.00
CA GLN A 148 21.59 -17.24 -1.89
C GLN A 148 20.26 -17.33 -1.11
N LEU A 149 19.38 -16.34 -1.25
CA LEU A 149 18.07 -16.29 -0.59
C LEU A 149 16.96 -17.01 -1.39
N ASN A 150 17.24 -17.52 -2.60
CA ASN A 150 16.23 -18.10 -3.49
C ASN A 150 15.50 -19.33 -2.91
N GLN A 151 16.11 -20.04 -1.95
CA GLN A 151 15.51 -21.18 -1.27
C GLN A 151 15.16 -20.91 0.19
N VAL A 152 15.22 -19.65 0.61
CA VAL A 152 14.96 -19.24 1.99
C VAL A 152 13.48 -18.86 2.13
N ASN A 153 12.70 -19.74 2.75
CA ASN A 153 11.26 -19.54 2.95
C ASN A 153 10.92 -18.68 4.20
N ASN A 154 11.90 -17.94 4.73
CA ASN A 154 11.72 -17.06 5.87
C ASN A 154 11.23 -15.67 5.41
N THR A 155 10.73 -14.89 6.36
CA THR A 155 10.61 -13.44 6.18
C THR A 155 11.98 -12.78 6.27
N CYS A 156 12.25 -11.85 5.36
CA CYS A 156 13.41 -10.98 5.37
C CYS A 156 13.01 -9.52 5.57
N VAL A 157 13.96 -8.72 6.02
CA VAL A 157 13.88 -7.27 5.96
C VAL A 157 15.06 -6.69 5.19
N ALA A 158 14.79 -5.96 4.12
CA ALA A 158 15.78 -5.18 3.38
C ALA A 158 15.71 -3.72 3.81
N THR A 159 16.86 -3.08 4.03
CA THR A 159 16.95 -1.65 4.37
C THR A 159 18.03 -0.98 3.53
N GLY A 160 17.68 0.05 2.76
CA GLY A 160 18.63 0.71 1.86
C GLY A 160 18.01 1.79 0.97
N THR A 161 18.68 2.07 -0.14
CA THR A 161 18.23 2.88 -1.27
C THR A 161 18.43 2.08 -2.54
N LEU A 162 17.82 2.47 -3.67
CA LEU A 162 17.92 1.70 -4.91
C LEU A 162 19.27 1.82 -5.62
N ASN A 163 20.04 2.87 -5.30
CA ASN A 163 21.39 3.08 -5.81
C ASN A 163 22.50 2.55 -4.90
N THR A 164 22.15 1.72 -3.90
CA THR A 164 23.11 1.03 -3.03
C THR A 164 22.74 -0.44 -2.89
N HIS A 165 23.65 -1.23 -2.32
CA HIS A 165 23.33 -2.59 -1.88
C HIS A 165 22.56 -2.53 -0.55
N PRO A 166 21.26 -2.88 -0.51
CA PRO A 166 20.50 -2.84 0.72
C PRO A 166 20.99 -3.91 1.69
N LYS A 167 20.91 -3.62 2.98
CA LYS A 167 21.16 -4.62 4.00
C LYS A 167 19.95 -5.52 4.12
N ILE A 168 20.11 -6.81 3.78
CA ILE A 168 19.07 -7.83 3.95
C ILE A 168 19.34 -8.62 5.22
N VAL A 169 18.31 -8.83 6.03
CA VAL A 169 18.37 -9.65 7.24
C VAL A 169 17.25 -10.68 7.19
N LYS A 170 17.63 -11.96 7.18
CA LYS A 170 16.72 -13.08 7.41
C LYS A 170 16.25 -13.10 8.86
N ILE A 171 14.95 -13.29 9.07
CA ILE A 171 14.36 -13.42 10.40
C ILE A 171 14.23 -14.91 10.74
N ASP A 172 15.02 -15.35 11.73
CA ASP A 172 15.10 -16.75 12.16
C ASP A 172 14.17 -17.11 13.34
N GLY A 173 13.47 -16.14 13.93
CA GLY A 173 12.57 -16.37 15.07
C GLY A 173 11.22 -15.65 14.94
N ASP A 174 10.32 -15.91 15.88
CA ASP A 174 8.95 -15.36 15.84
C ASP A 174 8.91 -13.83 15.90
N VAL A 175 9.90 -13.23 16.56
CA VAL A 175 10.01 -11.80 16.78
C VAL A 175 11.41 -11.32 16.44
N TYR A 176 11.50 -10.28 15.60
CA TYR A 176 12.73 -9.60 15.27
C TYR A 176 12.69 -8.14 15.72
N HIS A 177 13.78 -7.65 16.32
CA HIS A 177 13.95 -6.24 16.67
C HIS A 177 15.04 -5.63 15.81
N GLY A 178 14.65 -4.68 14.95
CA GLY A 178 15.54 -4.03 14.01
C GLY A 178 15.82 -2.57 14.37
N LYS A 179 16.93 -2.06 13.82
CA LYS A 179 17.26 -0.64 13.79
C LYS A 179 17.48 -0.21 12.35
N VAL A 180 16.86 0.89 11.95
CA VAL A 180 17.01 1.44 10.61
C VAL A 180 18.37 2.15 10.51
N LYS A 181 19.20 1.70 9.58
CA LYS A 181 20.45 2.36 9.19
C LYS A 181 20.58 2.23 7.68
N PHE A 182 20.63 3.35 6.99
CA PHE A 182 20.81 3.39 5.54
C PHE A 182 22.31 3.47 5.23
N ASN A 183 22.77 2.56 4.38
CA ASN A 183 24.14 2.54 3.91
C ASN A 183 24.37 3.67 2.90
N GLN A 184 25.63 4.05 2.73
CA GLN A 184 26.07 4.88 1.61
C GLN A 184 26.73 3.98 0.56
N PRO A 185 26.83 4.44 -0.70
CA PRO A 185 27.62 3.75 -1.72
C PRO A 185 29.03 3.46 -1.20
N GLN A 186 29.52 2.25 -1.48
CA GLN A 186 30.86 1.83 -1.14
C GLN A 186 31.87 2.39 -2.14
N GLN A 187 33.15 2.36 -1.76
CA GLN A 187 34.21 2.81 -2.66
C GLN A 187 34.31 1.87 -3.87
N GLY A 188 34.14 2.41 -5.07
CA GLY A 188 34.14 1.64 -6.32
C GLY A 188 32.74 1.29 -6.83
N ASP A 189 31.69 1.59 -6.07
CA ASP A 189 30.32 1.49 -6.57
C ASP A 189 30.09 2.53 -7.68
N ASP A 190 29.31 2.13 -8.69
CA ASP A 190 28.66 3.02 -9.65
C ASP A 190 27.17 3.09 -9.29
N PRO A 191 26.72 4.13 -8.55
CA PRO A 191 25.35 4.22 -8.06
C PRO A 191 24.30 4.25 -9.18
N ASP A 192 24.62 4.83 -10.33
CA ASP A 192 23.69 4.92 -11.45
C ASP A 192 23.50 3.54 -12.09
N SER A 193 24.60 2.81 -12.31
CA SER A 193 24.53 1.42 -12.79
C SER A 193 23.81 0.49 -11.79
N ILE A 194 24.08 0.62 -10.49
CA ILE A 194 23.39 -0.14 -9.44
C ILE A 194 21.88 0.14 -9.47
N TYR A 195 21.50 1.42 -9.58
CA TYR A 195 20.11 1.83 -9.66
C TYR A 195 19.40 1.22 -10.86
N GLN A 196 19.96 1.36 -12.07
CA GLN A 196 19.35 0.82 -13.29
C GLN A 196 19.20 -0.70 -13.22
N ASN A 197 20.24 -1.41 -12.76
CA ASN A 197 20.17 -2.87 -12.61
C ASN A 197 19.11 -3.30 -11.58
N THR A 198 19.01 -2.59 -10.46
CA THR A 198 18.03 -2.87 -9.42
C THR A 198 16.61 -2.66 -9.93
N VAL A 199 16.35 -1.53 -10.62
CA VAL A 199 15.03 -1.22 -11.20
C VAL A 199 14.64 -2.26 -12.26
N ASN A 200 15.56 -2.65 -13.14
CA ASN A 200 15.29 -3.65 -14.18
C ASN A 200 14.88 -4.99 -13.56
N LYS A 201 15.63 -5.48 -12.56
CA LYS A 201 15.30 -6.73 -11.86
C LYS A 201 13.95 -6.68 -11.12
N LEU A 202 13.65 -5.55 -10.46
CA LEU A 202 12.36 -5.34 -9.79
C LEU A 202 11.18 -5.29 -10.77
N ALA A 203 11.40 -4.82 -12.00
CA ALA A 203 10.39 -4.77 -13.05
C ALA A 203 10.17 -6.13 -13.74
N GLU A 204 11.23 -6.91 -13.95
CA GLU A 204 11.19 -8.23 -14.61
C GLU A 204 10.38 -9.26 -13.81
N GLU A 205 10.59 -9.35 -12.48
CA GLU A 205 9.85 -10.28 -11.61
C GLU A 205 8.32 -10.12 -11.69
N ALA A 206 7.86 -8.95 -12.09
CA ALA A 206 6.44 -8.64 -12.10
C ALA A 206 5.75 -9.00 -13.42
N ALA A 207 6.51 -9.28 -14.48
CA ALA A 207 5.98 -9.86 -15.72
C ALA A 207 5.65 -11.35 -15.56
N ASP A 208 6.43 -12.08 -14.74
CA ASP A 208 6.24 -13.51 -14.48
C ASP A 208 5.13 -13.84 -13.46
N ALA A 209 4.60 -12.83 -12.76
CA ALA A 209 3.56 -12.98 -11.73
C ALA A 209 2.13 -12.73 -12.23
N MET A 210 1.93 -12.45 -13.52
CA MET A 210 0.59 -12.29 -14.10
C MET A 210 -0.03 -13.67 -14.40
N PRO A 211 -1.19 -14.02 -13.84
CA PRO A 211 -1.90 -15.22 -14.29
C PRO A 211 -2.34 -15.03 -15.74
N GLN A 212 -2.06 -16.04 -16.57
CA GLN A 212 -2.64 -16.19 -17.91
C GLN A 212 -4.16 -16.42 -17.83
#